data_AF-A0A0C3J761-F1
#
_entry.id   AF-A0A0C3J761-F1
#
_cell.length_a   1.000
_cell.length_b   1.000
_cell.length_c   1.000
_cell.angle_alpha   90.00
_cell.angle_beta   90.00
_cell.angle_gamma   90.00
#
_symmetry.space_group_name_H-M   'P 1'
#
loop_
_entity.id
_entity.type
_entity.pdbx_description
1 polymer ?
#
loop_
_entity_poly.entity_id
_entity_poly.type
_entity_poly.pdbx_seq_one_letter_code
_entity_poly.pdbx_strand_id
1 'polypeptide(L)'
;MDAEDVVEDALKAVDHLSQAAFSRSGLKLRIPARTALPPKPSQMVSLEAELMDSVRALKSCNRIFGTLLTIDELLDPVGERSWADFDSGSSDAKDGSIKGIADEVQCEIAIAKGDIIEIEDKDADVDDVSAGPSLLHADLLKLCRQLEAKCMQYGDPVFSFELSSSLAKYCASLQRDELLNNKQTTLDHFIV
;
A
#
# COMPACT_ATOMS: atom_id res chain seq x y z
N MET A 1 -21.91 27.28 -44.32
CA MET A 1 -20.82 26.41 -44.82
C MET A 1 -19.58 27.18 -44.42
N ASP A 2 -19.18 27.07 -43.14
CA ASP A 2 -18.28 28.05 -42.49
C ASP A 2 -17.32 27.40 -41.47
N ALA A 3 -17.12 26.08 -41.57
CA ALA A 3 -16.20 25.37 -40.67
C ALA A 3 -14.74 25.43 -41.17
N GLU A 4 -14.52 25.65 -42.47
CA GLU A 4 -13.18 25.69 -43.07
C GLU A 4 -12.43 26.98 -42.70
N ASP A 5 -13.12 28.12 -42.63
CA ASP A 5 -12.54 29.43 -42.30
C ASP A 5 -12.01 29.49 -40.84
N VAL A 6 -12.71 28.82 -39.92
CA VAL A 6 -12.31 28.71 -38.50
C VAL A 6 -11.05 27.85 -38.33
N VAL A 7 -10.86 26.85 -39.19
CA VAL A 7 -9.67 25.98 -39.16
C VAL A 7 -8.46 26.72 -39.68
N GLU A 8 -8.60 27.52 -40.74
CA GLU A 8 -7.51 28.35 -41.26
C GLU A 8 -7.06 29.41 -40.25
N ASP A 9 -8.01 30.07 -39.57
CA ASP A 9 -7.70 31.04 -38.52
C ASP A 9 -6.99 30.41 -37.32
N ALA A 10 -7.40 29.21 -36.91
CA ALA A 10 -6.76 28.47 -35.83
C ALA A 10 -5.31 28.09 -36.18
N LEU A 11 -5.07 27.62 -37.41
CA LEU A 11 -3.74 27.28 -37.89
C LEU A 11 -2.83 28.51 -37.91
N LYS A 12 -3.35 29.64 -38.39
CA LYS A 12 -2.62 30.91 -38.45
C LYS A 12 -2.27 31.43 -37.05
N ALA A 13 -3.16 31.25 -36.07
CA ALA A 13 -2.89 31.60 -34.68
C ALA A 13 -1.80 30.72 -34.05
N VAL A 14 -1.79 29.42 -34.36
CA VAL A 14 -0.75 28.48 -33.91
C VAL A 14 0.61 28.83 -34.52
N ASP A 15 0.66 29.15 -35.81
CA ASP A 15 1.88 29.58 -36.48
C ASP A 15 2.44 30.87 -35.85
N HIS A 16 1.57 31.84 -35.57
CA HIS A 16 1.97 33.07 -34.91
C HIS A 16 2.50 32.83 -33.49
N LEU A 17 1.87 31.93 -32.72
CA LEU A 17 2.34 31.53 -31.40
C LEU A 17 3.70 30.82 -31.47
N SER A 18 3.88 29.94 -32.46
CA SER A 18 5.15 29.25 -32.70
C SER A 18 6.27 30.24 -33.00
N GLN A 19 6.02 31.22 -33.87
CA GLN A 19 6.99 32.23 -34.26
C GLN A 19 7.33 33.17 -33.09
N ALA A 20 6.34 33.50 -32.27
CA ALA A 20 6.54 34.24 -31.01
C ALA A 20 7.34 33.42 -29.98
N ALA A 21 7.15 32.10 -29.92
CA ALA A 21 7.92 31.21 -29.05
C ALA A 21 9.37 31.07 -29.53
N PHE A 22 9.61 30.93 -30.84
CA PHE A 22 10.95 30.86 -31.44
C PHE A 22 11.76 32.16 -31.26
N SER A 23 11.09 33.31 -31.27
CA SER A 23 11.73 34.62 -31.10
C SER A 23 11.99 35.00 -29.64
N ARG A 24 11.36 34.32 -28.68
CA ARG A 24 11.71 34.47 -27.26
C ARG A 24 12.99 33.70 -26.96
N SER A 25 14.11 34.40 -26.94
CA SER A 25 15.32 33.89 -26.29
C SER A 25 14.94 33.45 -24.87
N GLY A 26 15.01 32.15 -24.59
CA GLY A 26 14.48 31.55 -23.37
C GLY A 26 14.82 32.35 -22.12
N LEU A 27 13.89 32.37 -21.15
CA LEU A 27 14.11 32.95 -19.83
C LEU A 27 15.36 32.29 -19.22
N LYS A 28 16.48 33.02 -19.21
CA LYS A 28 17.71 32.59 -18.53
C LYS A 28 17.47 32.77 -17.03
N LEU A 29 16.87 31.77 -16.41
CA LEU A 29 16.82 31.65 -14.95
C LEU A 29 18.26 31.45 -14.46
N ARG A 30 18.90 32.54 -14.04
CA ARG A 30 20.13 32.45 -13.25
C ARG A 30 19.72 32.02 -11.84
N ILE A 31 19.71 30.72 -11.59
CA ILE A 31 19.72 30.19 -10.24
C ILE A 31 21.15 30.42 -9.72
N PRO A 32 21.37 31.26 -8.70
CA PRO A 32 22.69 31.42 -8.11
C PRO A 32 23.15 30.05 -7.62
N ALA A 33 24.33 29.62 -8.06
CA ALA A 33 24.96 28.42 -7.51
C ALA A 33 25.15 28.66 -6.00
N ARG A 34 24.35 27.96 -5.18
CA ARG A 34 24.49 28.00 -3.72
C ARG A 34 25.84 27.37 -3.39
N THR A 35 26.85 28.20 -3.16
CA THR A 35 28.21 27.80 -2.76
C THR A 35 28.28 27.26 -1.33
N ALA A 36 27.20 27.34 -0.56
CA ALA A 36 27.06 26.73 0.74
C ALA A 36 25.66 26.16 0.91
N LEU A 37 25.57 24.97 1.52
CA LEU A 37 24.32 24.42 2.00
C LEU A 37 23.70 25.47 2.96
N PRO A 38 22.43 25.88 2.76
CA PRO A 38 21.81 26.82 3.69
C PRO A 38 21.86 26.24 5.11
N PRO A 39 22.11 27.07 6.14
CA PRO A 39 22.11 26.61 7.52
C PRO A 39 20.75 25.96 7.84
N LYS A 40 20.80 24.85 8.58
CA LYS A 40 19.61 24.11 9.00
C LYS A 40 18.66 25.08 9.73
N PRO A 41 17.39 25.19 9.31
CA PRO A 41 16.47 26.13 9.93
C PRO A 41 16.30 25.81 11.41
N SER A 42 16.27 26.83 12.28
CA SER A 42 16.21 26.67 13.74
C SER A 42 15.01 25.86 14.21
N GLN A 43 13.89 25.94 13.49
CA GLN A 43 12.69 25.14 13.72
C GLN A 43 12.96 23.64 13.55
N MET A 44 13.75 23.26 12.56
CA MET A 44 14.09 21.87 12.28
C MET A 44 15.02 21.31 13.35
N VAL A 45 15.99 22.10 13.83
CA VAL A 45 16.86 21.70 14.95
C VAL A 45 16.06 21.46 16.23
N SER A 46 15.09 22.33 16.51
CA SER A 46 14.23 22.21 17.70
C SER A 46 13.33 20.98 17.62
N LEU A 47 12.72 20.75 16.45
CA LEU A 47 11.85 19.59 16.20
C LEU A 47 12.62 18.26 16.29
N GLU A 48 13.84 18.20 15.75
CA GLU A 48 14.68 17.01 15.86
C GLU A 48 15.07 16.70 17.31
N ALA A 49 15.34 17.73 18.10
CA ALA A 49 15.62 17.56 19.53
C ALA A 49 14.39 17.02 20.27
N GLU A 50 13.20 17.58 20.02
CA GLU A 50 11.94 17.13 20.63
C GLU A 50 11.58 15.69 20.23
N LEU A 51 11.81 15.32 18.97
CA LEU A 51 11.64 13.95 18.50
C LEU A 51 12.59 13.01 19.25
N MET A 52 13.87 13.36 19.35
CA MET A 52 14.86 12.53 20.05
C MET A 52 14.62 12.45 21.57
N ASP A 53 14.05 13.49 22.19
CA ASP A 53 13.58 13.44 23.59
C ASP A 53 12.45 12.41 23.74
N SER A 54 11.49 12.42 22.81
CA SER A 54 10.37 11.46 22.80
C SER A 54 10.87 10.02 22.61
N VAL A 55 11.80 9.79 21.70
CA VAL A 55 12.42 8.47 21.47
C VAL A 55 13.18 8.01 22.73
N ARG A 56 13.89 8.92 23.42
CA ARG A 56 14.56 8.61 24.70
C ARG A 56 13.56 8.24 25.79
N ALA A 57 12.43 8.93 25.89
CA ALA A 57 11.35 8.62 26.83
C ALA A 57 10.70 7.26 26.54
N LEU A 58 10.54 6.90 25.27
CA LEU A 58 10.06 5.56 24.88
C LEU A 58 11.06 4.47 25.27
N LYS A 59 12.37 4.72 25.12
CA LYS A 59 13.40 3.78 25.55
C LYS A 59 13.46 3.63 27.08
N SER A 60 13.34 4.71 27.85
CA SER A 60 13.31 4.61 29.32
C SER A 60 12.09 3.82 29.83
N CYS A 61 10.99 3.86 29.09
CA CYS A 61 9.81 3.06 29.33
C CYS A 61 9.91 1.61 28.78
N ASN A 62 11.08 1.16 28.32
CA ASN A 62 11.28 -0.16 27.70
C ASN A 62 10.37 -0.45 26.49
N ARG A 63 9.96 0.58 25.74
CA ARG A 63 9.16 0.42 24.51
C ARG A 63 10.03 0.29 23.25
N ILE A 64 11.27 0.73 23.32
CA ILE A 64 12.28 0.58 22.25
C ILE A 64 13.42 -0.26 22.81
N PHE A 65 13.77 -1.34 22.12
CA PHE A 65 14.82 -2.26 22.51
C PHE A 65 16.10 -2.00 21.69
N GLY A 66 17.26 -2.28 22.29
CA GLY A 66 18.55 -2.12 21.62
C GLY A 66 19.12 -0.71 21.64
N THR A 67 20.05 -0.44 20.72
CA THR A 67 20.72 0.85 20.58
C THR A 67 19.76 1.89 20.00
N LEU A 68 19.84 3.13 20.49
CA LEU A 68 19.05 4.22 19.92
C LEU A 68 19.61 4.57 18.55
N LEU A 69 18.75 4.60 17.54
CA LEU A 69 19.07 5.10 16.22
C LEU A 69 19.19 6.63 16.26
N THR A 70 20.01 7.15 15.36
CA THR A 70 20.13 8.60 15.10
C THR A 70 18.89 9.11 14.37
N ILE A 71 18.71 10.44 14.32
CA ILE A 71 17.60 11.08 13.61
C ILE A 71 17.58 10.66 12.13
N ASP A 72 18.74 10.58 11.50
CA ASP A 72 18.87 10.23 10.08
C ASP A 72 18.52 8.75 9.84
N GLU A 73 18.97 7.86 10.73
CA GLU A 73 18.63 6.44 10.67
C GLU A 73 17.15 6.15 10.97
N LEU A 74 16.48 7.02 11.74
CA LEU A 74 15.04 6.92 12.01
C LEU A 74 14.20 7.38 10.82
N LEU A 75 14.66 8.41 10.11
CA LEU A 75 13.97 8.98 8.94
C LEU A 75 14.26 8.21 7.65
N ASP A 76 15.42 7.55 7.58
CA ASP A 76 15.85 6.75 6.43
C ASP A 76 16.47 5.42 6.91
N PRO A 77 15.62 4.49 7.40
CA PRO A 77 16.08 3.21 7.88
C PRO A 77 16.58 2.34 6.72
N VAL A 78 17.74 1.72 6.90
CA VAL A 78 18.42 0.90 5.87
C VAL A 78 17.52 -0.22 5.33
N GLY A 79 16.64 -0.78 6.16
CA GLY A 79 15.71 -1.83 5.75
C GLY A 79 14.62 -1.36 4.76
N GLU A 80 14.25 -0.08 4.78
CA GLU A 80 13.21 0.46 3.89
C GLU A 80 13.74 0.78 2.49
N ARG A 81 15.05 1.05 2.34
CA ARG A 81 15.67 1.31 1.02
C ARG A 81 15.56 0.13 0.06
N SER A 82 15.49 -1.10 0.59
CA SER A 82 15.37 -2.33 -0.22
C SER A 82 14.01 -2.48 -0.92
N TRP A 83 12.97 -1.75 -0.50
CA TRP A 83 11.64 -1.84 -1.12
C TRP A 83 11.59 -1.12 -2.48
N ALA A 84 12.45 -0.12 -2.69
CA ALA A 84 12.55 0.58 -3.97
C ALA A 84 13.11 -0.32 -5.10
N ASP A 85 13.92 -1.31 -4.74
CA ASP A 85 14.45 -2.30 -5.70
C ASP A 85 13.46 -3.47 -5.95
N PHE A 86 12.50 -3.69 -5.04
CA PHE A 86 11.50 -4.75 -5.18
C PHE A 86 10.45 -4.42 -6.26
N ASP A 87 10.15 -3.14 -6.47
CA ASP A 87 9.16 -2.66 -7.43
C ASP A 87 9.72 -2.46 -8.86
N SER A 88 11.06 -2.53 -9.02
CA SER A 88 11.69 -2.54 -10.36
C SER A 88 11.88 -3.95 -10.93
N GLY A 89 11.55 -4.99 -10.16
CA GLY A 89 11.86 -6.39 -10.49
C GLY A 89 10.67 -7.35 -10.49
N SER A 90 9.49 -6.97 -9.98
CA SER A 90 8.29 -7.79 -10.21
C SER A 90 7.78 -7.53 -11.62
N SER A 91 7.84 -8.54 -12.48
CA SER A 91 7.16 -8.58 -13.78
C SER A 91 5.63 -8.42 -13.68
N ASP A 92 5.10 -8.30 -12.47
CA ASP A 92 3.69 -8.02 -12.16
C ASP A 92 3.43 -6.53 -11.84
N ALA A 93 4.39 -5.65 -12.13
CA ALA A 93 4.09 -4.23 -12.27
C ALA A 93 3.09 -4.12 -13.43
N LYS A 94 1.81 -3.95 -13.09
CA LYS A 94 0.75 -3.63 -14.05
C LYS A 94 1.31 -2.62 -15.02
N ASP A 95 1.47 -3.03 -16.27
CA ASP A 95 1.95 -2.17 -17.34
C ASP A 95 0.98 -0.99 -17.38
N GLY A 96 1.35 0.13 -16.77
CA GLY A 96 0.53 1.35 -16.68
C GLY A 96 0.25 1.96 -18.06
N SER A 97 0.71 1.29 -19.13
CA SER A 97 0.20 1.42 -20.47
C SER A 97 -1.32 1.30 -20.53
N ILE A 98 -1.89 2.09 -21.42
CA ILE A 98 -3.31 2.09 -21.78
C ILE A 98 -3.80 0.67 -22.11
N LYS A 99 -2.91 -0.18 -22.66
CA LYS A 99 -3.20 -1.57 -22.98
C LYS A 99 -3.39 -2.43 -21.73
N GLY A 100 -2.50 -2.33 -20.73
CA GLY A 100 -2.62 -3.10 -19.48
C GLY A 100 -3.89 -2.73 -18.70
N ILE A 101 -4.26 -1.45 -18.71
CA ILE A 101 -5.53 -0.97 -18.12
C ILE A 101 -6.74 -1.54 -18.87
N ALA A 102 -6.71 -1.55 -20.22
CA ALA A 102 -7.80 -2.08 -21.03
C ALA A 102 -7.98 -3.59 -20.82
N ASP A 103 -6.88 -4.36 -20.76
CA ASP A 103 -6.90 -5.81 -20.58
C ASP A 103 -7.46 -6.18 -19.19
N GLU A 104 -7.10 -5.42 -18.13
CA GLU A 104 -7.65 -5.65 -16.79
C GLU A 104 -9.15 -5.32 -16.70
N VAL A 105 -9.59 -4.18 -17.26
CA VAL A 105 -11.01 -3.83 -17.32
C VAL A 105 -11.81 -4.90 -18.07
N GLN A 106 -11.24 -5.46 -19.12
CA GLN A 106 -11.89 -6.50 -19.91
C GLN A 106 -11.99 -7.83 -19.16
N CYS A 107 -10.98 -8.19 -18.37
CA CYS A 107 -11.01 -9.31 -17.43
C CYS A 107 -12.07 -9.12 -16.34
N GLU A 108 -12.14 -7.95 -15.70
CA GLU A 108 -13.15 -7.66 -14.68
C GLU A 108 -14.57 -7.74 -15.25
N ILE A 109 -14.78 -7.25 -16.49
CA ILE A 109 -16.07 -7.34 -17.19
C ILE A 109 -16.41 -8.80 -17.51
N ALA A 110 -15.44 -9.64 -17.89
CA ALA A 110 -15.66 -11.06 -18.16
C ALA A 110 -16.04 -11.85 -16.90
N ILE A 111 -15.35 -11.57 -15.77
CA ILE A 111 -15.67 -12.14 -14.45
C ILE A 111 -17.07 -11.71 -14.00
N ALA A 112 -17.40 -10.43 -14.15
CA ALA A 112 -18.72 -9.89 -13.78
C ALA A 112 -19.88 -10.44 -14.65
N LYS A 113 -19.59 -10.85 -15.88
CA LYS A 113 -20.56 -11.48 -16.79
C LYS A 113 -20.73 -12.98 -16.54
N GLY A 114 -19.96 -13.57 -15.63
CA GLY A 114 -20.12 -14.96 -15.22
C GLY A 114 -19.58 -15.97 -16.22
N ASP A 115 -18.67 -15.58 -17.13
CA ASP A 115 -17.88 -16.53 -17.92
C ASP A 115 -16.80 -17.16 -17.02
N ILE A 116 -17.25 -17.94 -16.04
CA ILE A 116 -16.40 -18.86 -15.28
C ILE A 116 -16.28 -20.10 -16.14
N ILE A 117 -15.04 -20.45 -16.51
CA ILE A 117 -14.75 -21.74 -17.14
C ILE A 117 -15.25 -22.84 -16.19
N GLU A 118 -16.31 -23.55 -16.57
CA GLU A 118 -16.78 -24.76 -15.89
C GLU A 118 -15.62 -25.76 -15.80
N ILE A 119 -15.08 -25.92 -14.59
CA ILE A 119 -14.33 -27.12 -14.24
C ILE A 119 -15.41 -28.16 -13.94
N GLU A 120 -15.48 -29.17 -14.79
CA GLU A 120 -16.42 -30.29 -14.69
C GLU A 120 -16.07 -31.14 -13.45
N ASP A 121 -16.49 -30.66 -12.26
CA ASP A 121 -16.42 -31.44 -11.03
C ASP A 121 -17.53 -32.48 -11.06
N LYS A 122 -17.12 -33.71 -11.34
CA LYS A 122 -17.98 -34.90 -11.28
C LYS A 122 -18.67 -34.97 -9.92
N ASP A 123 -20.00 -34.99 -9.97
CA ASP A 123 -20.93 -35.29 -8.88
C ASP A 123 -20.32 -36.27 -7.85
N ALA A 124 -19.99 -35.73 -6.69
CA ALA A 124 -19.99 -36.48 -5.45
C ALA A 124 -21.03 -35.82 -4.54
N ASP A 125 -22.23 -36.37 -4.61
CA ASP A 125 -23.34 -36.13 -3.70
C ASP A 125 -22.83 -36.29 -2.25
N VAL A 126 -22.78 -35.19 -1.49
CA VAL A 126 -22.52 -35.22 -0.04
C VAL A 126 -23.61 -34.43 0.66
N ASP A 127 -24.76 -35.07 0.77
CA ASP A 127 -25.73 -34.80 1.83
C ASP A 127 -25.16 -35.35 3.15
N ASP A 128 -24.57 -34.46 3.96
CA ASP A 128 -24.65 -34.49 5.43
C ASP A 128 -24.01 -33.21 5.96
N VAL A 129 -24.85 -32.22 6.31
CA VAL A 129 -24.44 -31.06 7.10
C VAL A 129 -24.14 -31.57 8.52
N SER A 130 -22.98 -32.19 8.67
CA SER A 130 -22.44 -32.52 9.97
C SER A 130 -22.13 -31.20 10.67
N ALA A 131 -22.99 -30.82 11.61
CA ALA A 131 -22.74 -29.79 12.59
C ALA A 131 -21.53 -30.21 13.44
N GLY A 132 -20.33 -30.02 12.87
CA GLY A 132 -19.08 -30.12 13.60
C GLY A 132 -19.04 -29.06 14.70
N PRO A 133 -18.22 -29.25 15.74
CA PRO A 133 -18.07 -28.25 16.77
C PRO A 133 -17.61 -26.96 16.10
N SER A 134 -18.42 -25.91 16.18
CA SER A 134 -18.03 -24.59 15.71
C SER A 134 -16.77 -24.20 16.48
N LEU A 135 -15.63 -24.28 15.81
CA LEU A 135 -14.34 -23.95 16.39
C LEU A 135 -14.45 -22.51 16.90
N LEU A 136 -14.33 -22.33 18.22
CA LEU A 136 -14.47 -21.02 18.83
C LEU A 136 -13.47 -20.07 18.16
N HIS A 137 -13.91 -18.84 17.90
CA HIS A 137 -13.12 -17.85 17.17
C HIS A 137 -11.71 -17.65 17.75
N ALA A 138 -11.61 -17.67 19.08
CA ALA A 138 -10.35 -17.60 19.82
C ALA A 138 -9.43 -18.81 19.57
N ASP A 139 -10.00 -20.01 19.42
CA ASP A 139 -9.24 -21.23 19.14
C ASP A 139 -8.71 -21.23 17.71
N LEU A 140 -9.49 -20.69 16.77
CA LEU A 140 -9.07 -20.52 15.37
C LEU A 140 -7.92 -19.51 15.24
N LEU A 141 -8.01 -18.38 15.94
CA LEU A 141 -6.94 -17.37 15.99
C LEU A 141 -5.66 -17.96 16.61
N LYS A 142 -5.81 -18.78 17.66
CA LYS A 142 -4.69 -19.47 18.31
C LYS A 142 -4.04 -20.48 17.37
N LEU A 143 -4.83 -21.22 16.60
CA LEU A 143 -4.33 -22.16 15.59
C LEU A 143 -3.54 -21.44 14.49
N CYS A 144 -4.06 -20.33 13.96
CA CYS A 144 -3.36 -19.52 12.96
C CYS A 144 -1.98 -19.05 13.45
N ARG A 145 -1.91 -18.54 14.69
CA ARG A 145 -0.63 -18.11 15.31
C ARG A 145 0.35 -19.27 15.51
N GLN A 146 -0.15 -20.45 15.88
CA GLN A 146 0.70 -21.64 16.04
C GLN A 146 1.23 -22.15 14.70
N LEU A 147 0.40 -22.10 13.66
CA LEU A 147 0.80 -22.47 12.30
C LEU A 147 1.87 -21.53 11.78
N GLU A 148 1.66 -20.22 11.91
CA GLU A 148 2.63 -19.18 11.54
C GLU A 148 3.98 -19.39 12.25
N ALA A 149 3.97 -19.60 13.57
CA ALA A 149 5.20 -19.83 14.33
C ALA A 149 5.96 -21.08 13.89
N LYS A 150 5.25 -22.18 13.60
CA LYS A 150 5.87 -23.43 13.12
C LYS A 150 6.40 -23.29 11.69
N CYS A 151 5.70 -22.59 10.83
CA CYS A 151 6.14 -22.33 9.46
C CYS A 151 7.38 -21.45 9.45
N MET A 152 7.44 -20.38 10.25
CA MET A 152 8.65 -19.56 10.37
C MET A 152 9.86 -20.33 10.95
N GLN A 153 9.62 -21.40 11.73
CA GLN A 153 10.69 -22.20 12.33
C GLN A 153 11.20 -23.33 11.42
N TYR A 154 10.34 -23.92 10.61
CA TYR A 154 10.63 -25.16 9.87
C TYR A 154 10.35 -25.09 8.35
N GLY A 155 9.70 -24.03 7.88
CA GLY A 155 9.27 -23.88 6.51
C GLY A 155 10.33 -23.24 5.62
N ASP A 156 10.14 -23.39 4.31
CA ASP A 156 10.90 -22.66 3.30
C ASP A 156 10.63 -21.15 3.42
N PRO A 157 11.62 -20.25 3.28
CA PRO A 157 11.41 -18.81 3.47
C PRO A 157 10.33 -18.20 2.57
N VAL A 158 10.19 -18.65 1.32
CA VAL A 158 9.21 -18.10 0.38
C VAL A 158 7.82 -18.57 0.76
N PHE A 159 7.66 -19.88 0.98
CA PHE A 159 6.39 -20.47 1.40
C PHE A 159 5.92 -19.93 2.76
N SER A 160 6.85 -19.76 3.70
CA SER A 160 6.55 -19.28 5.06
C SER A 160 6.06 -17.83 5.03
N PHE A 161 6.63 -17.01 4.16
CA PHE A 161 6.21 -15.62 3.97
C PHE A 161 4.82 -15.51 3.33
N GLU A 162 4.56 -16.28 2.27
CA GLU A 162 3.24 -16.30 1.61
C GLU A 162 2.14 -16.79 2.56
N LEU A 163 2.46 -17.82 3.33
CA LEU A 163 1.56 -18.38 4.32
C LEU A 163 1.33 -17.41 5.49
N SER A 164 2.38 -16.74 6.01
CA SER A 164 2.21 -15.74 7.07
C SER A 164 1.37 -14.55 6.60
N SER A 165 1.59 -14.08 5.37
CA SER A 165 0.78 -13.02 4.76
C SER A 165 -0.70 -13.43 4.64
N SER A 166 -0.95 -14.67 4.20
CA SER A 166 -2.30 -15.21 4.07
C SER A 166 -3.00 -15.39 5.43
N LEU A 167 -2.28 -15.91 6.44
CA LEU A 167 -2.78 -16.07 7.80
C LEU A 167 -3.07 -14.73 8.48
N ALA A 168 -2.23 -13.72 8.25
CA ALA A 168 -2.46 -12.37 8.76
C ALA A 168 -3.74 -11.76 8.18
N LYS A 169 -3.96 -11.88 6.85
CA LYS A 169 -5.20 -11.42 6.19
C LYS A 169 -6.43 -12.13 6.75
N TYR A 170 -6.33 -13.44 6.94
CA TYR A 170 -7.41 -14.25 7.50
C TYR A 170 -7.71 -13.91 8.97
N CYS A 171 -6.68 -13.70 9.81
CA CYS A 171 -6.88 -13.24 11.18
C CYS A 171 -7.54 -11.86 11.22
N ALA A 172 -7.16 -10.96 10.32
CA ALA A 172 -7.76 -9.63 10.24
C ALA A 172 -9.22 -9.68 9.78
N SER A 173 -9.60 -10.59 8.87
CA SER A 173 -11.01 -10.79 8.51
C SER A 173 -11.82 -11.36 9.66
N LEU A 174 -11.27 -12.36 10.34
CA LEU A 174 -11.88 -12.95 11.53
C LEU A 174 -12.18 -11.89 12.61
N GLN A 175 -11.18 -11.08 12.97
CA GLN A 175 -11.37 -10.01 13.96
C GLN A 175 -12.41 -8.97 13.53
N ARG A 176 -12.48 -8.67 12.24
CA ARG A 176 -13.47 -7.74 11.69
C ARG A 176 -14.88 -8.32 11.82
N ASP A 177 -15.05 -9.60 11.49
CA ASP A 177 -16.33 -10.29 11.62
C ASP A 177 -16.78 -10.37 13.08
N GLU A 178 -15.86 -10.58 14.02
CA GLU A 178 -16.16 -10.51 15.46
C GLU A 178 -16.63 -9.11 15.88
N LEU A 179 -15.97 -8.06 15.41
CA LEU A 179 -16.34 -6.67 15.73
C LEU A 179 -17.70 -6.28 15.12
N LEU A 180 -18.00 -6.74 13.91
CA LEU A 180 -19.28 -6.50 13.25
C LEU A 180 -20.44 -7.27 13.90
N ASN A 181 -20.18 -8.46 14.44
CA ASN A 181 -21.20 -9.30 15.07
C ASN A 181 -21.34 -9.08 16.58
N ASN A 182 -20.39 -8.38 17.20
CA ASN A 182 -20.50 -8.00 18.61
C ASN A 182 -21.62 -6.97 18.79
N LYS A 183 -22.65 -7.35 19.55
CA LYS A 183 -23.71 -6.41 19.95
C LYS A 183 -23.07 -5.36 20.87
N GLN A 184 -23.12 -4.10 20.45
CA GLN A 184 -22.73 -2.95 21.26
C GLN A 184 -23.41 -3.07 22.63
N THR A 185 -22.61 -3.25 23.69
CA THR A 185 -23.12 -3.15 25.05
C THR A 185 -23.47 -1.69 25.29
N THR A 186 -24.76 -1.36 25.38
CA THR A 186 -25.18 -0.01 25.73
C THR A 186 -24.74 0.29 27.16
N LEU A 187 -24.29 1.53 27.40
CA LEU A 187 -23.82 2.01 28.70
C LEU A 187 -24.89 1.93 29.82
N ASP A 188 -26.14 1.64 29.47
CA ASP A 188 -27.26 1.48 30.39
C ASP A 188 -27.05 0.34 31.41
N HIS A 189 -26.13 -0.60 31.16
CA HIS A 189 -25.76 -1.63 32.14
C HIS A 189 -24.79 -1.15 33.23
N PHE A 190 -24.21 0.05 33.10
CA PHE A 190 -23.16 0.56 33.99
C PHE A 190 -23.56 1.82 34.78
N ILE A 191 -24.75 2.38 34.54
CA ILE A 191 -25.27 3.54 35.28
C ILE A 191 -26.43 3.08 36.16
N VAL A 192 -26.14 2.86 37.45
CA VAL A 192 -27.11 2.70 38.55
C VAL A 192 -27.04 3.94 39.43
#